data_AF-A0A5C7PNQ0-F1
#
_entry.id   AF-A0A5C7PNQ0-F1
#
_cell.length_a   1.000
_cell.length_b   1.000
_cell.length_c   1.000
_cell.angle_alpha   90.00
_cell.angle_beta   90.00
_cell.angle_gamma   90.00
#
_symmetry.space_group_name_H-M   'P 1'
#
loop_
_entity.id
_entity.type
_entity.pdbx_description
1 polymer ?
#
loop_
_entity_poly.entity_id
_entity_poly.type
_entity_poly.pdbx_seq_one_letter_code
_entity_poly.pdbx_strand_id
1 'polypeptide(L)'
;MLRDVVEVELSSGVTVYVTPLTVFAQKALIEAAEQEFPSPDVSAYARPLPDALVEGSMIPGEENPAYQRERVKALTQQRESYIVRAVNSGVHLSPDSIDALYDLHADYLGDLEAEGVAVPPARETALIRFVALRTGADMNIVVAALESRLPLTEGEIRDAMRIFRPALRESRPGQHPGTSPAQSAADEV
;
A
#
# COMPACT_ATOMS: atom_id res chain seq x y z
N MET A 1 11.93 15.92 -7.21
CA MET A 1 11.46 14.88 -8.15
C MET A 1 9.97 15.09 -8.32
N LEU A 2 9.49 15.37 -9.53
CA LEU A 2 8.05 15.31 -9.79
C LEU A 2 7.61 13.88 -9.44
N ARG A 3 6.55 13.75 -8.65
CA ARG A 3 5.94 12.44 -8.41
C ARG A 3 5.27 12.05 -9.72
N ASP A 4 5.69 10.94 -10.30
CA ASP A 4 5.04 10.40 -11.49
C ASP A 4 3.61 10.04 -11.09
N VAL A 5 2.66 10.80 -11.63
CA VAL A 5 1.24 10.50 -11.51
C VAL A 5 0.99 9.25 -12.33
N VAL A 6 0.36 8.25 -11.73
CA VAL A 6 0.01 6.99 -12.41
C VAL A 6 -1.43 7.06 -12.86
N GLU A 7 -1.65 6.87 -14.15
CA GLU A 7 -2.98 6.73 -14.73
C GLU A 7 -3.45 5.29 -14.60
N VAL A 8 -4.63 5.07 -14.03
CA VAL A 8 -5.24 3.76 -13.83
C VAL A 8 -6.63 3.76 -14.43
N GLU A 9 -6.82 2.97 -15.48
CA GLU A 9 -8.14 2.69 -16.05
C GLU A 9 -8.83 1.60 -15.20
N LEU A 10 -10.01 1.91 -14.66
CA LEU A 10 -10.74 1.00 -13.79
C LEU A 10 -11.79 0.20 -14.55
N SER A 11 -12.27 -0.89 -13.95
CA SER A 11 -13.31 -1.73 -14.54
C SER A 11 -14.64 -1.01 -14.80
N SER A 12 -14.86 0.12 -14.12
CA SER A 12 -16.00 1.03 -14.33
C SER A 12 -15.91 1.83 -15.63
N GLY A 13 -14.79 1.79 -16.34
CA GLY A 13 -14.49 2.66 -17.49
C GLY A 13 -14.07 4.07 -17.09
N VAL A 14 -13.93 4.33 -15.78
CA VAL A 14 -13.43 5.60 -15.25
C VAL A 14 -11.91 5.51 -15.10
N THR A 15 -11.22 6.50 -15.61
CA THR A 15 -9.78 6.67 -15.38
C THR A 15 -9.53 7.51 -14.14
N VAL A 16 -8.69 7.01 -13.24
CA VAL A 16 -8.21 7.76 -12.07
C VAL A 16 -6.72 8.06 -12.18
N TYR A 17 -6.32 9.19 -11.61
CA TYR A 17 -4.94 9.63 -11.53
C TYR A 17 -4.45 9.47 -10.10
N VAL A 18 -3.48 8.59 -9.92
CA VAL A 18 -2.94 8.22 -8.62
C VAL A 18 -1.59 8.89 -8.42
N THR A 19 -1.49 9.77 -7.43
CA THR A 19 -0.22 10.30 -6.94
C THR A 19 0.30 9.40 -5.84
N PRO A 20 1.45 8.72 -6.01
CA PRO A 20 1.98 7.85 -4.98
C PRO A 20 2.27 8.59 -3.68
N LEU A 21 1.96 7.93 -2.56
CA LEU A 21 2.22 8.45 -1.23
C LEU A 21 3.70 8.29 -0.90
N THR A 22 4.31 9.32 -0.34
CA THR A 22 5.65 9.18 0.23
C THR A 22 5.63 8.25 1.44
N VAL A 23 6.75 7.62 1.73
CA VAL A 23 6.92 6.78 2.93
C VAL A 23 6.51 7.52 4.21
N PHE A 24 6.81 8.82 4.31
CA PHE A 24 6.38 9.65 5.44
C PHE A 24 4.86 9.85 5.51
N ALA A 25 4.20 10.08 4.37
CA ALA A 25 2.75 10.20 4.32
C ALA A 25 2.08 8.87 4.69
N GLN A 26 2.56 7.75 4.14
CA GLN A 26 2.08 6.42 4.49
C GLN A 26 2.20 6.16 6.00
N LYS A 27 3.37 6.44 6.58
CA LYS A 27 3.60 6.29 8.03
C LYS A 27 2.66 7.16 8.86
N ALA A 28 2.48 8.43 8.49
CA ALA A 28 1.58 9.33 9.21
C ALA A 28 0.12 8.87 9.14
N LEU A 29 -0.32 8.30 8.02
CA LEU A 29 -1.67 7.73 7.89
C LEU A 29 -1.85 6.47 8.75
N ILE A 30 -0.83 5.61 8.80
CA ILE A 30 -0.83 4.41 9.67
C ILE A 30 -0.90 4.83 11.14
N GLU A 31 -0.04 5.75 11.57
CA GLU A 31 -0.04 6.26 12.95
C GLU A 31 -1.39 6.92 13.32
N ALA A 32 -1.99 7.68 12.41
CA ALA A 32 -3.32 8.25 12.63
C ALA A 32 -4.40 7.18 12.80
N ALA A 33 -4.35 6.10 11.99
CA ALA A 33 -5.30 4.99 12.09
C ALA A 33 -5.11 4.20 13.40
N GLU A 34 -3.86 3.97 13.82
CA GLU A 34 -3.53 3.30 15.09
C GLU A 34 -3.99 4.12 16.32
N GLN A 35 -3.91 5.45 16.25
CA GLN A 35 -4.42 6.34 17.30
C GLN A 35 -5.95 6.36 17.36
N GLU A 36 -6.61 6.35 16.20
CA GLU A 36 -8.08 6.36 16.10
C GLU A 36 -8.69 5.03 16.55
N PHE A 37 -8.03 3.91 16.21
CA PHE A 37 -8.47 2.56 16.52
C PHE A 37 -7.35 1.78 17.22
N PRO A 38 -7.06 2.05 18.50
CA PRO A 38 -5.96 1.42 19.21
C PRO A 38 -6.19 -0.10 19.37
N SER A 39 -5.09 -0.85 19.42
CA SER A 39 -5.16 -2.27 19.75
C SER A 39 -5.72 -2.45 21.17
N PRO A 40 -6.59 -3.45 21.41
CA PRO A 40 -7.09 -3.71 22.75
C PRO A 40 -5.95 -4.08 23.70
N ASP A 41 -6.05 -3.65 24.96
CA ASP A 41 -5.11 -4.03 26.00
C ASP A 41 -5.22 -5.53 26.30
N VAL A 42 -4.13 -6.26 26.06
CA VAL A 42 -4.03 -7.72 26.27
C VAL A 42 -4.28 -8.09 27.73
N SER A 43 -3.80 -7.27 28.67
CA SER A 43 -3.79 -7.60 30.09
C SER A 43 -5.20 -7.76 30.66
N ALA A 44 -6.16 -7.00 30.13
CA ALA A 44 -7.59 -7.07 30.49
C ALA A 44 -8.26 -8.41 30.13
N TYR A 45 -7.60 -9.25 29.31
CA TYR A 45 -8.15 -10.53 28.84
C TYR A 45 -7.46 -11.75 29.44
N ALA A 46 -6.43 -11.56 30.27
CA ALA A 46 -5.81 -12.65 31.02
C ALA A 46 -6.82 -13.27 31.99
N ARG A 47 -6.84 -14.60 32.09
CA ARG A 47 -7.78 -15.33 32.96
C ARG A 47 -7.03 -16.31 33.84
N PRO A 48 -7.53 -16.63 35.05
CA PRO A 48 -6.95 -17.69 35.86
C PRO A 48 -6.97 -19.00 35.09
N LEU A 49 -5.85 -19.73 35.11
CA LEU A 49 -5.78 -21.07 34.53
C LEU A 49 -6.57 -22.05 35.43
N PRO A 50 -7.64 -22.69 34.93
CA PRO A 50 -8.35 -23.71 35.70
C PRO A 50 -7.41 -24.89 35.94
N ASP A 51 -7.37 -25.40 37.18
CA ASP A 51 -6.50 -26.50 37.62
C ASP A 51 -4.99 -26.23 37.50
N ALA A 52 -4.56 -24.99 37.70
CA ALA A 52 -3.15 -24.66 37.71
C ALA A 52 -2.36 -25.42 38.78
N LEU A 53 -1.28 -26.09 38.37
CA LEU A 53 -0.29 -26.69 39.28
C LEU A 53 0.43 -25.65 40.15
N VAL A 54 0.46 -24.39 39.69
CA VAL A 54 1.05 -23.25 40.40
C VAL A 54 -0.04 -22.21 40.65
N GLU A 55 -0.30 -21.94 41.93
CA GLU A 55 -1.27 -20.94 42.37
C GLU A 55 -0.95 -19.56 41.77
N GLY A 56 -1.94 -18.91 41.16
CA GLY A 56 -1.78 -17.63 40.47
C GLY A 56 -1.37 -17.72 38.98
N SER A 57 -1.27 -18.92 38.39
CA SER A 57 -1.02 -19.03 36.95
C SER A 57 -2.20 -18.49 36.13
N MET A 58 -1.89 -17.68 35.13
CA MET A 58 -2.86 -17.06 34.24
C MET A 58 -2.71 -17.62 32.81
N ILE A 59 -3.84 -17.87 32.15
CA ILE A 59 -3.91 -18.03 30.69
C ILE A 59 -3.52 -16.68 30.07
N PRO A 60 -2.58 -16.65 29.11
CA PRO A 60 -2.21 -15.45 28.38
C PRO A 60 -3.45 -14.79 27.74
N GLY A 61 -3.54 -13.47 27.81
CA GLY A 61 -4.66 -12.73 27.21
C GLY A 61 -4.76 -12.93 25.70
N GLU A 62 -3.63 -13.23 25.05
CA GLU A 62 -3.53 -13.57 23.64
C GLU A 62 -4.31 -14.85 23.28
N GLU A 63 -4.46 -15.80 24.19
CA GLU A 63 -5.23 -17.03 23.92
C GLU A 63 -6.74 -16.82 24.09
N ASN A 64 -7.16 -15.65 24.59
CA ASN A 64 -8.57 -15.35 24.81
C ASN A 64 -9.29 -15.07 23.46
N PRO A 65 -10.35 -15.83 23.11
CA PRO A 65 -11.12 -15.58 21.88
C PRO A 65 -11.80 -14.21 21.83
N ALA A 66 -12.07 -13.57 22.98
CA ALA A 66 -12.59 -12.20 23.01
C ALA A 66 -11.51 -11.18 22.63
N TYR A 67 -10.28 -11.35 23.12
CA TYR A 67 -9.14 -10.51 22.72
C TYR A 67 -8.89 -10.61 21.22
N GLN A 68 -8.84 -11.83 20.66
CA GLN A 68 -8.59 -12.01 19.24
C GLN A 68 -9.68 -11.38 18.36
N ARG A 69 -10.96 -11.44 18.77
CA ARG A 69 -12.05 -10.79 18.05
C ARG A 69 -11.92 -9.26 18.06
N GLU A 70 -11.69 -8.65 19.22
CA GLU A 70 -11.52 -7.19 19.31
C GLU A 70 -10.24 -6.73 18.58
N ARG A 71 -9.17 -7.52 18.65
CA ARG A 71 -7.93 -7.25 17.90
C ARG A 71 -8.17 -7.27 16.39
N VAL A 72 -8.86 -8.29 15.88
CA VAL A 72 -9.19 -8.37 14.44
C VAL A 72 -10.08 -7.19 14.04
N LYS A 73 -11.06 -6.84 14.85
CA LYS A 73 -11.94 -5.68 14.62
C LYS A 73 -11.14 -4.38 14.54
N ALA A 74 -10.26 -4.12 15.52
CA ALA A 74 -9.41 -2.93 15.52
C ALA A 74 -8.50 -2.90 14.28
N LEU A 75 -7.86 -4.02 13.93
CA LEU A 75 -7.02 -4.11 12.71
C LEU A 75 -7.81 -3.85 11.43
N THR A 76 -9.04 -4.35 11.33
CA THR A 76 -9.92 -4.08 10.18
C THR A 76 -10.24 -2.59 10.09
N GLN A 77 -10.62 -1.96 11.20
CA GLN A 77 -10.92 -0.52 11.24
C GLN A 77 -9.70 0.34 10.94
N GLN A 78 -8.51 -0.04 11.43
CA GLN A 78 -7.25 0.63 11.09
C GLN A 78 -6.98 0.57 9.58
N ARG A 79 -7.14 -0.61 8.96
CA ARG A 79 -6.95 -0.80 7.51
C ARG A 79 -7.95 0.01 6.71
N GLU A 80 -9.22 -0.01 7.10
CA GLU A 80 -10.27 0.78 6.45
C GLU A 80 -9.96 2.28 6.55
N SER A 81 -9.61 2.79 7.73
CA SER A 81 -9.23 4.19 7.93
C SER A 81 -8.02 4.58 7.08
N TYR A 82 -6.98 3.73 7.04
CA TYR A 82 -5.82 3.94 6.17
C TYR A 82 -6.22 4.03 4.70
N ILE A 83 -6.95 3.04 4.17
CA ILE A 83 -7.35 3.00 2.75
C ILE A 83 -8.18 4.25 2.39
N VAL A 84 -9.18 4.56 3.22
CA VAL A 84 -10.08 5.72 3.06
C VAL A 84 -9.29 7.03 2.99
N ARG A 85 -8.28 7.21 3.87
CA ARG A 85 -7.44 8.42 3.90
C ARG A 85 -6.43 8.44 2.75
N ALA A 86 -5.85 7.30 2.40
CA ALA A 86 -4.90 7.15 1.31
C ALA A 86 -5.55 7.47 -0.04
N VAL A 87 -6.74 6.90 -0.30
CA VAL A 87 -7.54 7.18 -1.49
C VAL A 87 -7.89 8.67 -1.58
N ASN A 88 -8.40 9.26 -0.50
CA ASN A 88 -8.77 10.68 -0.50
C ASN A 88 -7.60 11.64 -0.73
N SER A 89 -6.37 11.24 -0.43
CA SER A 89 -5.19 12.11 -0.49
C SER A 89 -4.35 11.93 -1.73
N GLY A 90 -4.46 10.78 -2.41
CA GLY A 90 -3.62 10.46 -3.55
C GLY A 90 -4.37 10.07 -4.82
N VAL A 91 -5.70 9.97 -4.81
CA VAL A 91 -6.48 9.59 -6.00
C VAL A 91 -7.31 10.77 -6.46
N HIS A 92 -7.24 11.06 -7.75
CA HIS A 92 -7.90 12.19 -8.38
C HIS A 92 -8.61 11.77 -9.67
N LEU A 93 -9.67 12.49 -10.01
CA LEU A 93 -10.32 12.40 -11.31
C LEU A 93 -9.85 13.55 -12.21
N SER A 94 -9.97 13.39 -13.53
CA SER A 94 -9.79 14.54 -14.42
C SER A 94 -10.85 15.60 -14.10
N PRO A 95 -10.52 16.89 -13.98
CA PRO A 95 -11.50 17.95 -13.75
C PRO A 95 -12.66 17.91 -14.75
N ASP A 96 -12.37 17.63 -16.02
CA ASP A 96 -13.35 17.58 -17.10
C ASP A 96 -14.34 16.40 -16.95
N SER A 97 -13.96 15.37 -16.18
CA SER A 97 -14.79 14.19 -15.93
C SER A 97 -15.68 14.31 -14.70
N ILE A 98 -15.33 15.17 -13.72
CA ILE A 98 -16.01 15.23 -12.42
C ILE A 98 -17.47 15.62 -12.60
N ASP A 99 -17.76 16.72 -13.30
CA ASP A 99 -19.13 17.20 -13.45
C ASP A 99 -19.98 16.22 -14.28
N ALA A 100 -19.44 15.71 -15.38
CA ALA A 100 -20.14 14.74 -16.22
C ALA A 100 -20.46 13.42 -15.48
N LEU A 101 -19.51 12.90 -14.69
CA LEU A 101 -19.72 11.70 -13.87
C LEU A 101 -20.69 11.97 -12.72
N TYR A 102 -20.61 13.15 -12.10
CA TYR A 102 -21.53 13.51 -11.02
C TYR A 102 -22.96 13.58 -11.51
N ASP A 103 -23.21 14.28 -12.62
CA ASP A 103 -24.55 14.39 -13.19
C ASP A 103 -25.08 13.03 -13.65
N LEU A 104 -24.23 12.16 -14.21
CA LEU A 104 -24.60 10.81 -14.61
C LEU A 104 -25.00 9.91 -13.43
N HIS A 105 -24.39 10.12 -12.26
CA HIS A 105 -24.57 9.28 -11.08
C HIS A 105 -25.28 9.97 -9.92
N ALA A 106 -25.88 11.16 -10.14
CA ALA A 106 -26.51 11.95 -9.10
C ALA A 106 -27.65 11.18 -8.40
N ASP A 107 -28.49 10.48 -9.17
CA ASP A 107 -29.60 9.68 -8.62
C ASP A 107 -29.06 8.54 -7.74
N TYR A 108 -28.04 7.82 -8.21
CA TYR A 108 -27.41 6.74 -7.43
C TYR A 108 -26.79 7.25 -6.12
N LEU A 109 -26.11 8.39 -6.15
CA LEU A 109 -25.55 9.00 -4.95
C LEU A 109 -26.65 9.48 -3.99
N GLY A 110 -27.75 10.01 -4.53
CA GLY A 110 -28.93 10.39 -3.74
C GLY A 110 -29.63 9.19 -3.09
N ASP A 111 -29.73 8.07 -3.79
CA ASP A 111 -30.27 6.82 -3.25
C ASP A 111 -29.43 6.31 -2.08
N LEU A 112 -28.10 6.35 -2.19
CA LEU A 112 -27.20 6.00 -1.09
C LEU A 112 -27.42 6.87 0.15
N GLU A 113 -27.56 8.18 -0.03
CA GLU A 113 -27.86 9.09 1.08
C GLU A 113 -29.22 8.78 1.72
N ALA A 114 -30.23 8.47 0.91
CA ALA A 114 -31.57 8.09 1.38
C ALA A 114 -31.56 6.77 2.16
N GLU A 115 -30.67 5.83 1.82
CA GLU A 115 -30.42 4.59 2.55
C GLU A 115 -29.58 4.78 3.83
N GLY A 116 -29.14 6.01 4.11
CA GLY A 116 -28.35 6.35 5.29
C GLY A 116 -26.85 6.10 5.13
N VAL A 117 -26.36 5.90 3.91
CA VAL A 117 -24.92 5.82 3.62
C VAL A 117 -24.33 7.24 3.68
N ALA A 118 -23.24 7.39 4.44
CA ALA A 118 -22.56 8.66 4.58
C ALA A 118 -21.74 9.00 3.31
N VAL A 119 -22.38 9.64 2.33
CA VAL A 119 -21.72 10.12 1.12
C VAL A 119 -20.89 11.38 1.46
N PRO A 120 -19.60 11.45 1.09
CA PRO A 120 -18.79 12.64 1.28
C PRO A 120 -19.38 13.86 0.57
N PRO A 121 -19.36 15.05 1.19
CA PRO A 121 -19.89 16.26 0.55
C PRO A 121 -19.05 16.73 -0.64
N ALA A 122 -17.78 16.32 -0.72
CA ALA A 122 -16.92 16.61 -1.85
C ALA A 122 -17.25 15.65 -3.01
N ARG A 123 -17.74 16.21 -4.13
CA ARG A 123 -18.18 15.46 -5.32
C ARG A 123 -17.13 14.47 -5.82
N GLU A 124 -15.90 14.91 -5.97
CA GLU A 124 -14.80 14.06 -6.43
C GLU A 124 -14.58 12.87 -5.49
N THR A 125 -14.55 13.11 -4.17
CA THR A 125 -14.41 12.03 -3.18
C THR A 125 -15.58 11.05 -3.22
N ALA A 126 -16.81 11.54 -3.38
CA ALA A 126 -17.99 10.68 -3.52
C ALA A 126 -17.91 9.80 -4.78
N LEU A 127 -17.55 10.40 -5.92
CA LEU A 127 -17.36 9.68 -7.18
C LEU A 127 -16.27 8.62 -7.09
N ILE A 128 -15.10 8.96 -6.54
CA ILE A 128 -14.00 7.99 -6.40
C ILE A 128 -14.45 6.79 -5.56
N ARG A 129 -15.13 7.03 -4.43
CA ARG A 129 -15.52 5.97 -3.49
C ARG A 129 -16.65 5.09 -3.97
N PHE A 130 -17.70 5.68 -4.54
CA PHE A 130 -18.94 4.96 -4.83
C PHE A 130 -19.13 4.65 -6.32
N VAL A 131 -18.46 5.37 -7.20
CA VAL A 131 -18.60 5.21 -8.66
C VAL A 131 -17.37 4.59 -9.30
N ALA A 132 -16.18 5.09 -8.97
CA ALA A 132 -14.94 4.63 -9.61
C ALA A 132 -14.48 3.28 -9.04
N LEU A 133 -14.34 3.17 -7.71
CA LEU A 133 -13.78 2.01 -7.00
C LEU A 133 -14.85 0.97 -6.62
N ARG A 134 -15.59 0.45 -7.60
CA ARG A 134 -16.73 -0.46 -7.34
C ARG A 134 -16.33 -1.86 -6.91
N THR A 135 -15.14 -2.31 -7.30
CA THR A 135 -14.68 -3.68 -7.05
C THR A 135 -13.48 -3.71 -6.12
N GLY A 136 -13.32 -4.83 -5.39
CA GLY A 136 -12.10 -5.07 -4.61
C GLY A 136 -10.84 -5.14 -5.48
N ALA A 137 -10.96 -5.51 -6.75
CA ALA A 137 -9.84 -5.52 -7.70
C ALA A 137 -9.38 -4.10 -8.04
N ASP A 138 -10.32 -3.20 -8.35
CA ASP A 138 -10.03 -1.78 -8.60
C ASP A 138 -9.36 -1.13 -7.38
N MET A 139 -9.91 -1.39 -6.18
CA MET A 139 -9.33 -0.91 -4.93
C MET A 139 -7.89 -1.41 -4.73
N ASN A 140 -7.63 -2.69 -4.98
CA ASN A 140 -6.28 -3.26 -4.83
C ASN A 140 -5.28 -2.64 -5.80
N ILE A 141 -5.66 -2.41 -7.05
CA ILE A 141 -4.79 -1.77 -8.05
C ILE A 141 -4.45 -0.34 -7.62
N VAL A 142 -5.45 0.43 -7.18
CA VAL A 142 -5.26 1.81 -6.74
C VAL A 142 -4.42 1.90 -5.46
N VAL A 143 -4.64 1.01 -4.49
CA VAL A 143 -3.79 0.93 -3.29
C VAL A 143 -2.35 0.54 -3.67
N ALA A 144 -2.15 -0.41 -4.59
CA ALA A 144 -0.83 -0.75 -5.08
C ALA A 144 -0.13 0.44 -5.77
N ALA A 145 -0.88 1.23 -6.55
CA ALA A 145 -0.40 2.47 -7.16
C ALA A 145 0.00 3.52 -6.11
N LEU A 146 -0.85 3.73 -5.09
CA LEU A 146 -0.57 4.65 -3.98
C LEU A 146 0.70 4.25 -3.21
N GLU A 147 0.95 2.95 -3.05
CA GLU A 147 2.12 2.41 -2.36
C GLU A 147 3.37 2.30 -3.23
N SER A 148 3.31 2.72 -4.51
CA SER A 148 4.39 2.51 -5.49
C SER A 148 4.78 1.03 -5.66
N ARG A 149 3.82 0.13 -5.51
CA ARG A 149 4.00 -1.34 -5.60
C ARG A 149 3.44 -1.92 -6.89
N LEU A 150 3.20 -1.09 -7.91
CA LEU A 150 2.76 -1.60 -9.19
C LEU A 150 3.82 -2.54 -9.76
N PRO A 151 3.42 -3.70 -10.29
CA PRO A 151 4.36 -4.58 -10.96
C PRO A 151 4.97 -3.82 -12.14
N LEU A 152 6.31 -3.86 -12.23
CA LEU A 152 7.04 -3.27 -13.36
C LEU A 152 6.50 -3.86 -14.66
N THR A 153 6.24 -2.99 -15.63
CA THR A 153 5.89 -3.42 -16.98
C THR A 153 7.07 -4.13 -17.64
N GLU A 154 6.80 -5.03 -18.59
CA GLU A 154 7.88 -5.70 -19.34
C GLU A 154 8.82 -4.71 -20.04
N GLY A 155 8.31 -3.53 -20.43
CA GLY A 155 9.09 -2.42 -20.98
C GLY A 155 10.06 -1.84 -19.96
N GLU A 156 9.60 -1.53 -18.76
CA GLU A 156 10.45 -1.01 -17.67
C GLU A 156 11.50 -2.03 -17.24
N ILE A 157 11.15 -3.32 -17.18
CA ILE A 157 12.11 -4.39 -16.91
C ILE A 157 13.19 -4.43 -18.00
N ARG A 158 12.80 -4.33 -19.28
CA ARG A 158 13.73 -4.36 -20.42
C ARG A 158 14.67 -3.14 -20.43
N ASP A 159 14.16 -1.97 -20.10
CA ASP A 159 14.95 -0.74 -20.01
C ASP A 159 15.89 -0.75 -18.81
N ALA A 160 15.45 -1.23 -17.64
CA ALA A 160 16.32 -1.46 -16.49
C ALA A 160 17.44 -2.45 -16.83
N MET A 161 17.13 -3.57 -17.48
CA MET A 161 18.16 -4.52 -17.96
C MET A 161 19.15 -3.89 -18.94
N ARG A 162 18.75 -2.87 -19.72
CA ARG A 162 19.66 -2.15 -20.61
C ARG A 162 20.70 -1.34 -19.84
N ILE A 163 20.33 -0.78 -18.69
CA ILE A 163 21.23 -0.01 -17.81
C ILE A 163 22.27 -0.93 -17.15
N PHE A 164 21.90 -2.16 -16.78
CA PHE A 164 22.81 -3.12 -16.13
C PHE A 164 23.65 -3.97 -17.10
N ARG A 165 23.31 -3.99 -18.39
CA ARG A 165 24.05 -4.73 -19.43
C ARG A 165 25.54 -4.37 -19.55
N PRO A 166 25.96 -3.10 -19.46
CA PRO A 166 27.38 -2.73 -19.49
C PRO A 166 28.15 -3.30 -18.28
N ALA A 167 27.59 -3.18 -17.07
CA ALA A 167 28.22 -3.67 -15.84
C ALA A 167 28.38 -5.21 -15.83
N LEU A 168 27.42 -5.96 -16.40
CA LEU A 168 27.52 -7.41 -16.56
C LEU A 168 28.52 -7.85 -17.63
N ARG A 169 28.85 -6.99 -18.62
CA ARG A 169 29.89 -7.26 -19.62
C ARG A 169 31.30 -7.01 -19.08
N GLU A 170 31.46 -6.02 -18.21
CA GLU A 170 32.73 -5.75 -17.51
C GLU A 170 33.02 -6.77 -16.39
N SER A 171 31.98 -7.39 -15.82
CA SER A 171 32.09 -8.44 -14.80
C SER A 171 32.36 -9.85 -15.35
N ARG A 172 32.98 -9.97 -16.53
CA ARG A 172 33.43 -11.27 -17.03
C ARG A 172 34.63 -11.75 -16.19
N PRO A 173 34.62 -12.99 -15.66
CA PRO A 173 35.76 -13.53 -14.94
C PRO A 173 36.92 -13.71 -15.94
N GLY A 174 37.96 -12.89 -15.82
CA GLY A 174 39.16 -13.02 -16.65
C GLY A 174 39.99 -11.75 -16.89
N GLN A 175 39.51 -10.55 -16.54
CA GLN A 175 40.30 -9.33 -16.68
C GLN A 175 40.56 -8.69 -15.31
N HIS A 176 41.58 -9.20 -14.62
CA HIS A 176 42.29 -8.41 -13.63
C HIS A 176 43.20 -7.40 -14.38
N PRO A 177 43.03 -6.08 -14.19
CA PRO A 177 44.03 -5.13 -14.62
C PRO A 177 45.17 -5.15 -13.59
N GLY A 178 46.35 -5.60 -14.03
CA GLY A 178 47.60 -5.32 -13.32
C GLY A 178 48.17 -6.45 -12.48
N THR A 179 48.68 -7.49 -13.13
CA THR A 179 49.91 -8.15 -12.66
C THR A 179 50.88 -8.19 -13.85
N SER A 180 51.76 -7.20 -13.91
CA SER A 180 52.92 -7.23 -14.80
C SER A 180 53.94 -8.22 -14.22
N PRO A 181 54.56 -9.08 -15.05
CA PRO A 181 55.35 -10.21 -14.58
C PRO A 181 56.70 -9.80 -14.01
N ALA A 182 57.13 -10.50 -12.97
CA ALA A 182 58.51 -10.49 -12.50
C ALA A 182 59.46 -10.91 -13.64
N GLN A 183 60.32 -9.99 -14.08
CA GLN A 183 61.51 -10.32 -14.85
C GLN A 183 62.59 -10.81 -13.88
N SER A 184 62.70 -12.14 -13.79
CA SER A 184 63.91 -12.83 -13.37
C SER A 184 64.93 -12.72 -14.50
N ALA A 185 65.95 -11.89 -14.34
CA ALA A 185 67.18 -11.97 -15.13
C ALA A 185 68.19 -12.80 -14.34
N ALA A 186 68.41 -14.03 -14.78
CA ALA A 186 69.62 -14.81 -14.57
C ALA A 186 70.11 -15.17 -15.99
N ASP A 187 71.26 -14.66 -16.43
CA ASP A 187 72.54 -15.39 -16.36
C ASP A 187 73.68 -14.69 -17.14
N GLU A 188 74.91 -14.95 -16.66
CA GLU A 188 76.22 -14.98 -17.36
C GLU A 188 76.83 -13.69 -17.96
N VAL A 189 77.91 -13.16 -17.34
CA VAL A 189 79.36 -13.44 -17.62
C VAL A 189 80.20 -12.98 -16.41
#